data_AF-A0A7K8F2B6-F1
#
_entry.id   AF-A0A7K8F2B6-F1
#
_cell.length_a   1.000
_cell.length_b   1.000
_cell.length_c   1.000
_cell.angle_alpha   90.00
_cell.angle_beta   90.00
_cell.angle_gamma   90.00
#
_symmetry.space_group_name_H-M   'P 1'
#
loop_
_entity.id
_entity.type
_entity.pdbx_description
1 polymer ?
#
loop_
_entity_poly.entity_id
_entity_poly.type
_entity_poly.pdbx_seq_one_letter_code
_entity_poly.pdbx_strand_id
1 'polypeptide(L)'
;GAMEHELVLHQLRCNGVLEGIRICRKGFPSRVLYADFKQRYKVLNASAIPEGQFIDSKKASEKLLGSIDVDHTQYKFGHTKVFFKAGLIGILEEMRDEKLAQLITRTQARCRGFLMRVEYRRMVERRESIFCIQYNIRAFMNVKTWPWMKLFFKIKPLLKSAESEKEMANMKQEFEKTKEELAKSEAKRKELEEKMVKLVQEKNDLQLQVQAEADSLADAEERCDQLIKTKIQLEAKVKEVTERAEDEEEINAELTAKKRKLEDECSELKKDIDDLELTLAKVEKEKHATENKVKNLTEEMAALDETIVKLTKEKKALQEAHQQTLDDLQAEEDKVNTLTKAKTKLEQQVDDLEGSLEQEKKLRMDLERAKRKLEGDLKLAQDSIMDLENDKQQLEEKLKKNKKREAEFQKMRRDLEEATLQHEATAAALRKKHADSTAELGEQIDNLQRVKQKLEKEKSELKLEIDDLAGNMESVSKAKANLEKMCRTLEDQLSEIKTKEEEHQRMINDLNAQRARLQTESGEYSRQVEEKDGLISQLSRSKQAFTQQIEELKRHLEEEIK
;
A
#
# COMPACT_ATOMS: atom_id res chain seq x y z
N GLY A 1 21.84 -36.80 -17.15
CA GLY A 1 22.40 -35.50 -16.73
C GLY A 1 23.31 -34.93 -17.79
N ALA A 2 22.79 -34.67 -19.00
CA ALA A 2 23.51 -33.83 -19.96
C ALA A 2 23.43 -32.37 -19.46
N MET A 3 24.56 -31.66 -19.44
CA MET A 3 24.68 -30.28 -18.96
C MET A 3 25.51 -29.48 -19.96
N GLU A 4 24.92 -28.42 -20.52
CA GLU A 4 25.61 -27.51 -21.42
C GLU A 4 26.33 -26.43 -20.62
N HIS A 5 27.67 -26.47 -20.68
CA HIS A 5 28.52 -25.67 -19.81
C HIS A 5 28.44 -24.17 -20.14
N GLU A 6 28.26 -23.81 -21.42
CA GLU A 6 28.18 -22.41 -21.85
C GLU A 6 26.89 -21.73 -21.37
N LEU A 7 25.77 -22.45 -21.44
CA LEU A 7 24.48 -21.97 -20.93
C LEU A 7 24.54 -21.77 -19.41
N VAL A 8 25.13 -22.73 -18.68
CA VAL A 8 25.31 -22.64 -17.23
C VAL A 8 26.24 -21.47 -16.88
N LEU A 9 27.33 -21.26 -17.62
CA LEU A 9 28.24 -20.15 -17.39
C LEU A 9 27.56 -18.79 -17.58
N HIS A 10 26.72 -18.66 -18.61
CA HIS A 10 25.92 -17.46 -18.83
C HIS A 10 24.92 -17.23 -17.69
N GLN A 11 24.18 -18.27 -17.30
CA GLN A 11 23.22 -18.21 -16.18
C GLN A 11 23.90 -17.81 -14.85
N LEU A 12 25.05 -18.39 -14.53
CA LEU A 12 25.78 -18.08 -13.29
C LEU A 12 26.25 -16.61 -13.23
N ARG A 13 26.58 -16.02 -14.39
CA ARG A 13 26.96 -14.60 -14.49
C ARG A 13 25.75 -13.68 -14.41
N CYS A 14 24.72 -13.92 -15.21
CA CYS A 14 23.53 -13.07 -15.27
C CYS A 14 22.71 -13.10 -13.97
N ASN A 15 22.65 -14.24 -13.28
CA ASN A 15 21.97 -14.36 -11.99
C ASN A 15 22.83 -13.84 -10.82
N GLY A 16 24.03 -13.31 -11.08
CA GLY A 16 24.93 -12.78 -10.05
C GLY A 16 25.37 -13.82 -9.02
N VAL A 17 25.46 -15.10 -9.43
CA VAL A 17 25.77 -16.21 -8.50
C VAL A 17 27.17 -16.06 -7.92
N LEU A 18 28.12 -15.56 -8.72
CA LEU A 18 29.49 -15.29 -8.25
C LEU A 18 29.53 -14.20 -7.19
N GLU A 19 28.77 -13.12 -7.38
CA GLU A 19 28.61 -12.03 -6.41
C GLU A 19 27.90 -12.53 -5.15
N GLY A 20 26.85 -13.34 -5.29
CA GLY A 20 26.16 -14.00 -4.19
C GLY A 20 27.08 -14.88 -3.35
N ILE A 21 27.90 -15.73 -4.00
CA ILE A 21 28.90 -16.56 -3.32
C ILE A 21 29.96 -15.69 -2.63
N ARG A 22 30.43 -14.62 -3.29
CA ARG A 22 31.46 -13.72 -2.75
C ARG A 22 30.96 -13.01 -1.49
N ILE A 23 29.70 -12.57 -1.47
CA ILE A 23 29.07 -11.96 -0.29
C ILE A 23 28.82 -13.01 0.79
N CYS A 24 28.26 -14.17 0.47
CA CYS A 24 28.03 -15.25 1.44
C CYS A 24 29.32 -15.76 2.09
N ARG A 25 30.45 -15.76 1.37
CA ARG A 25 31.77 -16.15 1.90
C ARG A 25 32.34 -15.10 2.86
N LYS A 26 32.10 -13.82 2.61
CA LYS A 26 32.54 -12.72 3.48
C LYS A 26 31.57 -12.48 4.64
N GLY A 27 30.29 -12.76 4.43
CA GLY A 27 29.20 -12.53 5.35
C GLY A 27 28.95 -13.70 6.31
N PHE A 28 27.85 -13.56 7.05
CA PHE A 28 27.40 -14.50 8.06
C PHE A 28 25.93 -14.86 7.77
N PRO A 29 25.67 -15.88 6.94
CA PRO A 29 24.33 -16.16 6.41
C PRO A 29 23.33 -16.59 7.49
N SER A 30 23.79 -17.15 8.60
CA SER A 30 22.93 -17.62 9.68
C SER A 30 22.90 -16.62 10.83
N ARG A 31 21.70 -16.35 11.38
CA ARG A 31 21.48 -15.37 12.45
C ARG A 31 20.56 -15.95 13.52
N VAL A 32 20.95 -15.86 14.78
CA VAL A 32 20.22 -16.41 15.93
C VAL A 32 20.05 -15.32 16.99
N LEU A 33 18.86 -15.23 17.59
CA LEU A 33 18.61 -14.30 18.70
C LEU A 33 19.41 -14.73 19.93
N TYR A 34 19.88 -13.76 20.72
CA TYR A 34 20.68 -14.06 21.92
C TYR A 34 19.95 -14.92 22.94
N ALA A 35 18.64 -14.72 23.13
CA ALA A 35 17.84 -15.51 24.06
C ALA A 35 17.78 -16.99 23.63
N ASP A 36 17.47 -17.23 22.36
CA ASP A 36 17.40 -18.57 21.77
C ASP A 36 18.77 -19.26 21.81
N PHE A 37 19.83 -18.54 21.44
CA PHE A 37 21.20 -19.06 21.48
C PHE A 37 21.59 -19.48 22.90
N LYS A 38 21.41 -18.58 23.87
CA LYS A 38 21.67 -18.85 25.29
C LYS A 38 20.89 -20.08 25.76
N GLN A 39 19.59 -20.14 25.50
CA GLN A 39 18.74 -21.25 25.96
C GLN A 39 19.14 -22.57 25.31
N ARG A 40 19.40 -22.58 24.00
CA ARG A 40 19.68 -23.79 23.23
C ARG A 40 21.04 -24.39 23.58
N TYR A 41 22.07 -23.56 23.70
CA TYR A 41 23.45 -24.01 23.84
C TYR A 41 24.00 -23.96 25.27
N LYS A 42 23.25 -23.48 26.28
CA LYS A 42 23.69 -23.49 27.69
C LYS A 42 24.19 -24.87 28.15
N VAL A 43 23.63 -25.95 27.60
CA VAL A 43 24.03 -27.33 27.92
C VAL A 43 25.46 -27.68 27.52
N LEU A 44 26.05 -26.96 26.55
CA LEU A 44 27.43 -27.17 26.13
C LEU A 44 28.43 -26.88 27.26
N ASN A 45 28.15 -25.82 28.04
CA ASN A 45 28.94 -25.47 29.21
C ASN A 45 28.09 -24.72 30.25
N ALA A 46 27.49 -25.48 31.17
CA ALA A 46 26.63 -24.90 32.21
C ALA A 46 27.40 -23.98 33.17
N SER A 47 28.70 -24.23 33.39
CA SER A 47 29.55 -23.44 34.28
C SER A 47 29.82 -22.03 33.75
N ALA A 48 29.73 -21.82 32.43
CA ALA A 48 29.93 -20.51 31.81
C ALA A 48 28.82 -19.50 32.16
N ILE A 49 27.63 -19.99 32.56
CA ILE A 49 26.47 -19.19 32.94
C ILE A 49 26.01 -19.63 34.34
N PRO A 50 26.53 -19.02 35.42
CA PRO A 50 26.17 -19.33 36.80
C PRO A 50 24.66 -19.33 37.03
N GLU A 51 24.15 -20.35 37.74
CA GLU A 51 22.73 -20.42 38.09
C GLU A 51 22.36 -19.37 39.15
N GLY A 52 21.18 -18.75 39.00
CA GLY A 52 20.65 -17.77 39.95
C GLY A 52 21.05 -16.31 39.73
N GLN A 53 22.02 -16.02 38.85
CA GLN A 53 22.36 -14.65 38.47
C GLN A 53 21.68 -14.27 37.14
N PHE A 54 20.93 -13.17 37.13
CA PHE A 54 20.41 -12.59 35.90
C PHE A 54 21.57 -12.03 35.08
N ILE A 55 21.97 -12.76 34.04
CA ILE A 55 22.97 -12.34 33.06
C ILE A 55 22.24 -12.00 31.77
N ASP A 56 22.48 -10.77 31.29
CA ASP A 56 22.04 -10.30 29.99
C ASP A 56 22.34 -11.33 28.88
N SER A 57 21.37 -11.53 27.98
CA SER A 57 21.44 -12.62 27.00
C SER A 57 22.62 -12.49 26.04
N LYS A 58 23.01 -11.25 25.70
CA LYS A 58 24.19 -11.01 24.86
C LYS A 58 25.47 -11.37 25.61
N LYS A 59 25.67 -10.86 26.82
CA LYS A 59 26.83 -11.21 27.67
C LYS A 59 26.92 -12.71 27.96
N ALA A 60 25.79 -13.36 28.19
CA ALA A 60 25.73 -14.81 28.42
C ALA A 60 26.15 -15.60 27.16
N SER A 61 25.70 -15.17 25.98
CA SER A 61 26.08 -15.78 24.70
C SER A 61 27.56 -15.56 24.38
N GLU A 62 28.11 -14.38 24.69
CA GLU A 62 29.54 -14.06 24.56
C GLU A 62 30.40 -14.96 25.44
N LYS A 63 30.05 -15.09 26.73
CA LYS A 63 30.75 -16.00 27.67
C LYS A 63 30.65 -17.45 27.24
N LEU A 64 29.47 -17.88 26.78
CA LEU A 64 29.24 -19.25 26.36
C LEU A 64 30.08 -19.60 25.13
N LEU A 65 30.02 -18.79 24.06
CA LEU A 65 30.84 -18.99 22.85
C LEU A 65 32.34 -18.87 23.14
N GLY A 66 32.74 -17.98 24.06
CA GLY A 66 34.13 -17.86 24.50
C GLY A 66 34.62 -19.06 25.32
N SER A 67 33.71 -19.84 25.90
CA SER A 67 34.03 -21.02 26.71
C SER A 67 34.05 -22.33 25.94
N ILE A 68 33.61 -22.31 24.67
CA ILE A 68 33.55 -23.46 23.79
C ILE A 68 34.69 -23.32 22.79
N ASP A 69 35.37 -24.43 22.49
CA ASP A 69 36.48 -24.46 21.54
C ASP A 69 35.95 -24.39 20.10
N VAL A 70 35.66 -23.17 19.64
CA VAL A 70 35.21 -22.85 18.28
C VAL A 70 35.99 -21.69 17.70
N ASP A 71 36.18 -21.68 16.38
CA ASP A 71 36.87 -20.61 15.68
C ASP A 71 36.10 -19.27 15.81
N HIS A 72 36.69 -18.33 16.57
CA HIS A 72 36.12 -17.01 16.82
C HIS A 72 36.01 -16.11 15.58
N THR A 73 36.59 -16.50 14.45
CA THR A 73 36.42 -15.79 13.16
C THR A 73 35.13 -16.16 12.43
N GLN A 74 34.48 -17.25 12.84
CA GLN A 74 33.30 -17.80 12.20
C GLN A 74 31.98 -17.27 12.75
N TYR A 75 32.02 -16.41 13.75
CA TYR A 75 30.83 -15.72 14.24
C TYR A 75 31.08 -14.25 14.53
N LYS A 76 30.01 -13.46 14.60
CA LYS A 76 30.03 -12.04 15.00
C LYS A 76 28.82 -11.68 15.87
N PHE A 77 29.05 -10.81 16.83
CA PHE A 77 28.02 -10.27 17.72
C PHE A 77 27.40 -9.01 17.13
N GLY A 78 26.08 -9.02 16.94
CA GLY A 78 25.30 -7.83 16.62
C GLY A 78 24.68 -7.19 17.86
N HIS A 79 23.69 -6.32 17.65
CA HIS A 79 22.92 -5.69 18.74
C HIS A 79 21.93 -6.67 19.38
N THR A 80 21.17 -7.43 18.58
CA THR A 80 20.11 -8.34 19.07
C THR A 80 20.38 -9.82 18.74
N LYS A 81 21.32 -10.08 17.83
CA LYS A 81 21.57 -11.41 17.25
C LYS A 81 23.06 -11.74 17.21
N VAL A 82 23.38 -13.02 17.29
CA VAL A 82 24.68 -13.58 16.88
C VAL A 82 24.57 -14.04 15.44
N PHE A 83 25.61 -13.77 14.66
CA PHE A 83 25.72 -14.13 13.25
C PHE A 83 26.80 -15.20 13.09
N PHE A 84 26.55 -16.21 12.28
CA PHE A 84 27.42 -17.37 12.07
C PHE A 84 27.72 -17.56 10.58
N LYS A 85 28.95 -18.01 10.28
CA LYS A 85 29.30 -18.55 8.97
C LYS A 85 28.60 -19.88 8.75
N ALA A 86 28.43 -20.25 7.48
CA ALA A 86 27.89 -21.56 7.11
C ALA A 86 28.75 -22.68 7.73
N GLY A 87 28.11 -23.70 8.29
CA GLY A 87 28.76 -24.85 8.94
C GLY A 87 28.89 -24.73 10.46
N LEU A 88 29.19 -23.54 11.01
CA LEU A 88 29.45 -23.40 12.46
C LEU A 88 28.23 -23.78 13.33
N ILE A 89 27.01 -23.43 12.91
CA ILE A 89 25.79 -23.87 13.64
C ILE A 89 25.65 -25.39 13.64
N GLY A 90 26.01 -26.06 12.55
CA GLY A 90 25.98 -27.52 12.47
C GLY A 90 26.93 -28.15 13.50
N ILE A 91 28.14 -27.63 13.61
CA ILE A 91 29.12 -28.07 14.62
C ILE A 91 28.57 -27.85 16.03
N LEU A 92 27.96 -26.68 16.30
CA LEU A 92 27.35 -26.40 17.61
C LEU A 92 26.17 -27.33 17.94
N GLU A 93 25.38 -27.75 16.94
CA GLU A 93 24.34 -28.77 17.14
C GLU A 93 24.93 -30.15 17.41
N GLU A 94 25.95 -30.58 16.68
CA GLU A 94 26.61 -31.87 16.91
C GLU A 94 27.19 -31.96 18.33
N MET A 95 27.93 -30.93 18.76
CA MET A 95 28.45 -30.83 20.13
C MET A 95 27.33 -30.89 21.18
N ARG A 96 26.17 -30.29 20.87
CA ARG A 96 25.01 -30.25 21.77
C ARG A 96 24.36 -31.61 21.86
N ASP A 97 24.17 -32.29 20.74
CA ASP A 97 23.56 -33.61 20.67
C ASP A 97 24.40 -34.66 21.40
N GLU A 98 25.74 -34.59 21.31
CA GLU A 98 26.63 -35.43 22.10
C GLU A 98 26.45 -35.25 23.61
N LYS A 99 26.35 -33.99 24.09
CA LYS A 99 26.10 -33.69 25.50
C LYS A 99 24.71 -34.15 25.93
N LEU A 100 23.69 -33.93 25.10
CA LEU A 100 22.32 -34.37 25.39
C LEU A 100 22.23 -35.90 25.43
N ALA A 101 22.90 -36.61 24.53
CA ALA A 101 22.95 -38.07 24.54
C ALA A 101 23.47 -38.60 25.89
N GLN A 102 24.58 -38.04 26.40
CA GLN A 102 25.12 -38.42 27.72
C GLN A 102 24.12 -38.18 28.87
N LEU A 103 23.45 -37.03 28.88
CA LEU A 103 22.45 -36.69 29.90
C LEU A 103 21.22 -37.60 29.81
N ILE A 104 20.70 -37.81 28.60
CA ILE A 104 19.53 -38.66 28.35
C ILE A 104 19.84 -40.10 28.76
N THR A 105 21.02 -40.63 28.46
CA THR A 105 21.40 -42.00 28.89
C THR A 105 21.39 -42.13 30.42
N ARG A 106 21.87 -41.12 31.16
CA ARG A 106 21.81 -41.12 32.64
C ARG A 106 20.37 -41.07 33.15
N THR A 107 19.52 -40.23 32.56
CA THR A 107 18.09 -40.15 32.91
C THR A 107 17.39 -41.47 32.62
N GLN A 108 17.60 -42.04 31.43
CA GLN A 108 17.04 -43.33 31.06
C GLN A 108 17.50 -44.45 31.99
N ALA A 109 18.77 -44.48 32.41
CA ALA A 109 19.27 -45.45 33.38
C ALA A 109 18.54 -45.33 34.73
N ARG A 110 18.30 -44.10 35.22
CA ARG A 110 17.50 -43.86 36.44
C ARG A 110 16.05 -44.32 36.27
N CYS A 111 15.40 -44.00 35.14
CA CYS A 111 14.04 -44.41 34.86
C CYS A 111 13.92 -45.94 34.79
N ARG A 112 14.80 -46.62 34.05
CA ARG A 112 14.85 -48.09 33.98
C ARG A 112 15.09 -48.70 35.37
N GLY A 113 16.00 -48.13 36.15
CA GLY A 113 16.25 -48.57 37.52
C GLY A 113 15.05 -48.37 38.46
N PHE A 114 14.32 -47.26 38.34
CA PHE A 114 13.09 -47.02 39.10
C PHE A 114 12.00 -48.03 38.72
N LEU A 115 11.74 -48.21 37.42
CA LEU A 115 10.75 -49.16 36.92
C LEU A 115 11.05 -50.59 37.41
N MET A 116 12.31 -51.02 37.32
CA MET A 116 12.70 -52.35 37.81
C MET A 116 12.57 -52.50 39.32
N ARG A 117 12.81 -51.45 40.13
CA ARG A 117 12.58 -51.51 41.58
C ARG A 117 11.11 -51.59 41.93
N VAL A 118 10.25 -50.86 41.21
CA VAL A 118 8.79 -50.97 41.37
C VAL A 118 8.31 -52.37 41.00
N GLU A 119 8.77 -52.90 39.87
CA GLU A 119 8.38 -54.25 39.45
C GLU A 119 8.96 -55.33 40.38
N TYR A 120 10.19 -55.17 40.87
CA TYR A 120 10.77 -56.06 41.86
C TYR A 120 9.97 -56.05 43.17
N ARG A 121 9.52 -54.89 43.64
CA ARG A 121 8.65 -54.80 44.82
C ARG A 121 7.36 -55.59 44.61
N ARG A 122 6.70 -55.45 43.45
CA ARG A 122 5.53 -56.26 43.08
C ARG A 122 5.83 -57.75 43.06
N MET A 123 7.01 -58.16 42.57
CA MET A 123 7.43 -59.56 42.58
C MET A 123 7.63 -60.10 44.01
N VAL A 124 8.22 -59.30 44.91
CA VAL A 124 8.39 -59.66 46.34
C VAL A 124 7.03 -59.74 47.04
N GLU A 125 6.15 -58.76 46.83
CA GLU A 125 4.79 -58.76 47.36
C GLU A 125 4.00 -60.00 46.87
N ARG A 126 4.14 -60.37 45.59
CA ARG A 126 3.56 -61.62 45.05
C ARG A 126 4.12 -62.85 45.76
N ARG A 127 5.44 -62.92 45.99
CA ARG A 127 6.08 -64.04 46.70
C ARG A 127 5.55 -64.18 48.14
N GLU A 128 5.42 -63.09 48.88
CA GLU A 128 4.86 -63.11 50.23
C GLU A 128 3.37 -63.46 50.23
N SER A 129 2.62 -62.89 49.28
CA SER A 129 1.19 -63.19 49.09
C SER A 129 0.96 -64.67 48.81
N ILE A 130 1.84 -65.33 48.05
CA ILE A 130 1.76 -66.79 47.80
C ILE A 130 1.81 -67.57 49.11
N PHE A 131 2.73 -67.25 50.03
CA PHE A 131 2.79 -67.92 51.33
C PHE A 131 1.53 -67.68 52.16
N CYS A 132 1.05 -66.43 52.20
CA CYS A 132 -0.18 -66.09 52.90
C CYS A 132 -1.39 -66.84 52.33
N ILE A 133 -1.54 -66.89 51.00
CA ILE A 133 -2.62 -67.62 50.32
C ILE A 133 -2.51 -69.12 50.61
N GLN A 134 -1.33 -69.72 50.46
CA GLN A 134 -1.14 -71.16 50.72
C GLN A 134 -1.47 -71.53 52.16
N TYR A 135 -1.00 -70.72 53.13
CA TYR A 135 -1.29 -70.94 54.54
C TYR A 135 -2.78 -70.78 54.84
N ASN A 136 -3.41 -69.70 54.36
CA ASN A 136 -4.84 -69.45 54.57
C ASN A 136 -5.71 -70.51 53.91
N ILE A 137 -5.37 -71.00 52.72
CA ILE A 137 -6.10 -72.11 52.09
C ILE A 137 -6.01 -73.36 52.96
N ARG A 138 -4.83 -73.72 53.48
CA ARG A 138 -4.67 -74.86 54.39
C ARG A 138 -5.48 -74.67 55.68
N ALA A 139 -5.37 -73.51 56.32
CA ALA A 139 -6.12 -73.19 57.53
C ALA A 139 -7.64 -73.22 57.29
N PHE A 140 -8.10 -72.62 56.19
CA PHE A 140 -9.51 -72.66 55.79
C PHE A 140 -9.97 -74.08 55.50
N MET A 141 -9.18 -74.92 54.82
CA MET A 141 -9.54 -76.32 54.59
C MET A 141 -9.74 -77.11 55.88
N ASN A 142 -8.98 -76.80 56.94
CA ASN A 142 -9.15 -77.40 58.26
C ASN A 142 -10.39 -76.86 59.00
N VAL A 143 -10.68 -75.57 58.86
CA VAL A 143 -11.70 -74.88 59.67
C VAL A 143 -13.07 -74.79 58.97
N LYS A 144 -13.15 -74.94 57.64
CA LYS A 144 -14.39 -74.80 56.87
C LYS A 144 -15.50 -75.78 57.29
N THR A 145 -15.12 -76.95 57.81
CA THR A 145 -16.07 -77.96 58.29
C THR A 145 -16.41 -77.79 59.76
N TRP A 146 -15.63 -76.99 60.51
CA TRP A 146 -15.77 -76.78 61.95
C TRP A 146 -17.09 -76.07 62.29
N PRO A 147 -17.91 -76.59 63.22
CA PRO A 147 -19.23 -76.05 63.52
C PRO A 147 -19.23 -74.56 63.90
N TRP A 148 -18.26 -74.12 64.71
CA TRP A 148 -18.15 -72.71 65.13
C TRP A 148 -17.86 -71.75 63.98
N MET A 149 -17.04 -72.14 62.99
CA MET A 149 -16.77 -71.30 61.82
C MET A 149 -18.00 -71.20 60.89
N LYS A 150 -18.75 -72.30 60.73
CA LYS A 150 -20.02 -72.29 59.99
C LYS A 150 -21.04 -71.35 60.64
N LEU A 151 -21.10 -71.32 61.97
CA LEU A 151 -21.94 -70.38 62.71
C LEU A 151 -21.49 -68.93 62.46
N PHE A 152 -20.20 -68.65 62.57
CA PHE A 152 -19.64 -67.32 62.29
C PHE A 152 -19.96 -66.83 60.87
N PHE A 153 -19.83 -67.68 59.84
CA PHE A 153 -20.19 -67.30 58.46
C PHE A 153 -21.68 -67.02 58.26
N LYS A 154 -22.57 -67.64 59.05
CA LYS A 154 -24.01 -67.32 59.04
C LYS A 154 -24.31 -66.00 59.74
N ILE A 155 -23.52 -65.64 60.75
CA ILE A 155 -23.71 -64.43 61.56
C ILE A 155 -23.05 -63.20 60.94
N LYS A 156 -21.86 -63.34 60.32
CA LYS A 156 -21.04 -62.23 59.81
C LYS A 156 -21.79 -61.32 58.81
N PRO A 157 -22.56 -61.82 57.82
CA PRO A 157 -23.32 -60.97 56.90
C PRO A 157 -24.49 -60.22 57.56
N LEU A 158 -24.90 -60.64 58.77
CA LEU A 158 -25.95 -59.97 59.54
C LEU A 158 -25.39 -58.74 60.30
N LEU A 159 -24.07 -58.54 60.31
CA LEU A 159 -23.39 -57.39 60.90
C LEU A 159 -23.24 -56.26 59.86
N LYS A 160 -24.36 -55.57 59.57
CA LYS A 160 -24.49 -54.54 58.52
C LYS A 160 -23.58 -53.31 58.67
N SER A 161 -23.08 -53.02 59.86
CA SER A 161 -22.45 -51.73 60.16
C SER A 161 -21.10 -51.49 59.45
N ALA A 162 -20.36 -52.55 59.10
CA ALA A 162 -19.01 -52.41 58.55
C ALA A 162 -18.97 -52.11 57.04
N GLU A 163 -19.95 -52.60 56.27
CA GLU A 163 -20.04 -52.32 54.83
C GLU A 163 -20.63 -50.93 54.57
N SER A 164 -21.66 -50.54 55.32
CA SER A 164 -22.31 -49.22 55.18
C SER A 164 -21.38 -48.05 55.52
N GLU A 165 -20.49 -48.21 56.50
CA GLU A 165 -19.52 -47.17 56.90
C GLU A 165 -18.48 -46.91 55.79
N LYS A 166 -18.03 -47.98 55.12
CA LYS A 166 -17.05 -47.89 54.02
C LYS A 166 -17.65 -47.24 52.77
N GLU A 167 -18.89 -47.59 52.43
CA GLU A 167 -19.62 -46.96 51.32
C GLU A 167 -19.89 -45.48 51.58
N MET A 168 -20.27 -45.12 52.81
CA MET A 168 -20.50 -43.75 53.20
C MET A 168 -19.23 -42.89 53.15
N ALA A 169 -18.07 -43.45 53.51
CA ALA A 169 -16.79 -42.76 53.42
C ALA A 169 -16.41 -42.46 51.95
N ASN A 170 -16.61 -43.42 51.05
CA ASN A 170 -16.34 -43.25 49.62
C ASN A 170 -17.27 -42.20 48.99
N MET A 171 -18.59 -42.28 49.24
CA MET A 171 -19.56 -41.30 48.72
C MET A 171 -19.24 -39.88 49.19
N LYS A 172 -18.87 -39.69 50.46
CA LYS A 172 -18.47 -38.36 50.97
C LYS A 172 -17.26 -37.79 50.23
N GLN A 173 -16.27 -38.61 49.93
CA GLN A 173 -15.08 -38.17 49.21
C GLN A 173 -15.39 -37.80 47.75
N GLU A 174 -16.22 -38.59 47.08
CA GLU A 174 -16.64 -38.31 45.70
C GLU A 174 -17.52 -37.06 45.61
N PHE A 175 -18.42 -36.88 46.58
CA PHE A 175 -19.27 -35.70 46.66
C PHE A 175 -18.45 -34.41 46.82
N GLU A 176 -17.49 -34.37 47.75
CA GLU A 176 -16.67 -33.17 47.96
C GLU A 176 -15.78 -32.85 46.74
N LYS A 177 -15.18 -33.86 46.11
CA LYS A 177 -14.41 -33.64 44.87
C LYS A 177 -15.28 -33.05 43.75
N THR A 178 -16.46 -33.63 43.53
CA THR A 178 -17.37 -33.19 42.47
C THR A 178 -17.86 -31.77 42.73
N LYS A 179 -18.13 -31.43 43.99
CA LYS A 179 -18.56 -30.09 44.42
C LYS A 179 -17.46 -29.04 44.20
N GLU A 180 -16.21 -29.35 44.55
CA GLU A 180 -15.08 -28.44 44.29
C GLU A 180 -14.82 -28.23 42.80
N GLU A 181 -14.90 -29.29 41.99
CA GLU A 181 -14.72 -29.20 40.54
C GLU A 181 -15.83 -28.38 39.87
N LEU A 182 -17.08 -28.57 40.31
CA LEU A 182 -18.21 -27.78 39.84
C LEU A 182 -18.02 -26.29 40.14
N ALA A 183 -17.65 -25.93 41.37
CA ALA A 183 -17.42 -24.55 41.77
C ALA A 183 -16.29 -23.88 40.96
N LYS A 184 -15.17 -24.60 40.72
CA LYS A 184 -14.07 -24.11 39.87
C LYS A 184 -14.50 -23.92 38.42
N SER A 185 -15.30 -24.83 37.89
CA SER A 185 -15.81 -24.76 36.51
C SER A 185 -16.77 -23.58 36.33
N GLU A 186 -17.70 -23.37 37.27
CA GLU A 186 -18.65 -22.25 37.23
C GLU A 186 -17.95 -20.89 37.32
N ALA A 187 -16.94 -20.76 38.19
CA ALA A 187 -16.14 -19.54 38.30
C ALA A 187 -15.41 -19.23 36.98
N LYS A 188 -14.80 -20.24 36.36
CA LYS A 188 -14.08 -20.09 35.09
C LYS A 188 -15.03 -19.77 33.93
N ARG A 189 -16.22 -20.39 33.89
CA ARG A 189 -17.26 -20.07 32.89
C ARG A 189 -17.66 -18.61 32.97
N LYS A 190 -17.91 -18.09 34.18
CA LYS A 190 -18.31 -16.70 34.38
C LYS A 190 -17.23 -15.71 33.93
N GLU A 191 -15.96 -15.97 34.26
CA GLU A 191 -14.83 -15.14 33.81
C GLU A 191 -14.72 -15.11 32.28
N LEU A 192 -14.92 -16.25 31.61
CA LEU A 192 -14.87 -16.34 30.15
C LEU A 192 -16.05 -15.65 29.48
N GLU A 193 -17.26 -15.74 30.05
CA GLU A 193 -18.45 -15.01 29.57
C GLU A 193 -18.24 -13.51 29.64
N GLU A 194 -17.68 -12.99 30.74
CA GLU A 194 -17.37 -11.56 30.87
C GLU A 194 -16.35 -11.09 29.84
N LYS A 195 -15.31 -11.89 29.54
CA LYS A 195 -14.35 -11.58 28.47
C LYS A 195 -14.99 -11.61 27.09
N MET A 196 -15.88 -12.57 26.84
CA MET A 196 -16.58 -12.69 25.56
C MET A 196 -17.50 -11.50 25.29
N VAL A 197 -18.20 -11.01 26.31
CA VAL A 197 -19.03 -9.79 26.19
C VAL A 197 -18.17 -8.57 25.83
N LYS A 198 -17.02 -8.39 26.48
CA LYS A 198 -16.09 -7.29 26.15
C LYS A 198 -15.60 -7.35 24.71
N LEU A 199 -15.20 -8.53 24.23
CA LEU A 199 -14.73 -8.71 22.85
C LEU A 199 -15.84 -8.45 21.82
N VAL A 200 -17.08 -8.85 22.12
CA VAL A 200 -18.23 -8.56 21.25
C VAL A 200 -18.51 -7.05 21.21
N GLN A 201 -18.39 -6.37 22.34
CA GLN A 201 -18.53 -4.91 22.40
C GLN A 201 -17.44 -4.19 21.60
N GLU A 202 -16.16 -4.53 21.81
CA GLU A 202 -15.03 -3.96 21.06
C GLU A 202 -15.17 -4.20 19.54
N LYS A 203 -15.61 -5.40 19.15
CA LYS A 203 -15.90 -5.71 17.74
C LYS A 203 -16.97 -4.78 17.17
N ASN A 204 -18.07 -4.58 17.90
CA ASN A 204 -19.17 -3.72 17.43
C ASN A 204 -18.74 -2.26 17.34
N ASP A 205 -17.95 -1.77 18.31
CA ASP A 205 -17.42 -0.42 18.32
C ASP A 205 -16.47 -0.18 17.13
N LEU A 206 -15.56 -1.13 16.87
CA LEU A 206 -14.69 -1.09 15.70
C LEU A 206 -15.47 -1.16 14.39
N GLN A 207 -16.54 -1.96 14.33
CA GLN A 207 -17.39 -2.04 13.14
C GLN A 207 -18.11 -0.71 12.86
N LEU A 208 -18.58 -0.02 13.90
CA LEU A 208 -19.15 1.32 13.78
C LEU A 208 -18.11 2.35 13.32
N GLN A 209 -16.90 2.29 13.86
CA GLN A 209 -15.81 3.17 13.44
C GLN A 209 -15.44 2.97 11.97
N VAL A 210 -15.31 1.70 11.53
CA VAL A 210 -15.02 1.38 10.13
C VAL A 210 -16.13 1.87 9.20
N GLN A 211 -17.40 1.75 9.60
CA GLN A 211 -18.51 2.30 8.80
C GLN A 211 -18.43 3.82 8.68
N ALA A 212 -18.16 4.52 9.79
CA ALA A 212 -18.02 5.97 9.79
C ALA A 212 -16.83 6.46 8.94
N GLU A 213 -15.70 5.76 8.98
CA GLU A 213 -14.54 6.06 8.13
C GLU A 213 -14.82 5.76 6.65
N ALA A 214 -15.57 4.70 6.35
CA ALA A 214 -15.99 4.38 4.98
C ALA A 214 -16.93 5.45 4.41
N ASP A 215 -17.90 5.93 5.19
CA ASP A 215 -18.80 7.01 4.77
C ASP A 215 -18.02 8.32 4.56
N SER A 216 -17.09 8.65 5.47
CA SER A 216 -16.21 9.82 5.33
C SER A 216 -15.29 9.73 4.12
N LEU A 217 -14.85 8.52 3.74
CA LEU A 217 -14.04 8.29 2.54
C LEU A 217 -14.90 8.50 1.29
N ALA A 218 -16.13 7.97 1.26
CA ALA A 218 -17.06 8.17 0.15
C ALA A 218 -17.34 9.67 -0.08
N ASP A 219 -17.56 10.45 0.99
CA ASP A 219 -17.73 11.91 0.91
C ASP A 219 -16.47 12.62 0.40
N ALA A 220 -15.28 12.10 0.70
CA ALA A 220 -14.02 12.65 0.19
C ALA A 220 -13.81 12.31 -1.30
N GLU A 221 -14.15 11.08 -1.70
CA GLU A 221 -14.12 10.62 -3.08
C GLU A 221 -15.07 11.44 -3.95
N GLU A 222 -16.32 11.68 -3.50
CA GLU A 222 -17.28 12.50 -4.25
C GLU A 222 -16.76 13.93 -4.44
N ARG A 223 -16.17 14.54 -3.40
CA ARG A 223 -15.54 15.86 -3.49
C ARG A 223 -14.37 15.87 -4.48
N CYS A 224 -13.54 14.83 -4.46
CA CYS A 224 -12.44 14.67 -5.42
C CYS A 224 -12.97 14.58 -6.86
N ASP A 225 -13.98 13.77 -7.10
CA ASP A 225 -14.61 13.60 -8.41
C ASP A 225 -15.25 14.90 -8.91
N GLN A 226 -15.93 15.64 -8.04
CA GLN A 226 -16.45 16.97 -8.36
C GLN A 226 -15.32 17.92 -8.76
N LEU A 227 -14.21 17.96 -8.01
CA LEU A 227 -13.03 18.78 -8.34
C LEU A 227 -12.39 18.37 -9.67
N ILE A 228 -12.29 17.07 -9.96
CA ILE A 228 -11.78 16.56 -11.24
C ILE A 228 -12.67 17.03 -12.39
N LYS A 229 -14.00 16.95 -12.25
CA LYS A 229 -14.94 17.46 -13.27
C LYS A 229 -14.78 18.96 -13.49
N THR A 230 -14.69 19.75 -12.40
CA THR A 230 -14.46 21.20 -12.50
C THR A 230 -13.11 21.52 -13.13
N LYS A 231 -12.05 20.78 -12.79
CA LYS A 231 -10.73 20.93 -13.38
C LYS A 231 -10.77 20.73 -14.90
N ILE A 232 -11.40 19.67 -15.38
CA ILE A 232 -11.55 19.41 -16.83
C ILE A 232 -12.27 20.57 -17.52
N GLN A 233 -13.34 21.10 -16.92
CA GLN A 233 -14.06 22.26 -17.46
C GLN A 233 -13.20 23.53 -17.49
N LEU A 234 -12.39 23.76 -16.45
CA LEU A 234 -11.48 24.90 -16.38
C LEU A 234 -10.34 24.77 -17.39
N GLU A 235 -9.76 23.58 -17.56
CA GLU A 235 -8.75 23.30 -18.59
C GLU A 235 -9.29 23.54 -20.00
N ALA A 236 -10.54 23.13 -20.27
CA ALA A 236 -11.20 23.42 -21.54
C ALA A 236 -11.40 24.93 -21.77
N LYS A 237 -11.85 25.68 -20.75
CA LYS A 237 -11.98 27.14 -20.83
C LYS A 237 -10.64 27.85 -21.03
N VAL A 238 -9.59 27.38 -20.35
CA VAL A 238 -8.23 27.93 -20.54
C VAL A 238 -7.82 27.73 -21.98
N LYS A 239 -8.01 26.53 -22.56
CA LYS A 239 -7.69 26.26 -23.96
C LYS A 239 -8.45 27.17 -24.93
N GLU A 240 -9.76 27.32 -24.76
CA GLU A 240 -10.61 28.20 -25.59
C GLU A 240 -10.14 29.67 -25.52
N VAL A 241 -9.86 30.17 -24.31
CA VAL A 241 -9.39 31.55 -24.12
C VAL A 241 -8.00 31.76 -24.71
N THR A 242 -7.11 30.77 -24.62
CA THR A 242 -5.77 30.83 -25.23
C THR A 242 -5.88 30.86 -26.76
N GLU A 243 -6.65 29.96 -27.37
CA GLU A 243 -6.86 29.96 -28.84
C GLU A 243 -7.44 31.30 -29.32
N ARG A 244 -8.42 31.86 -28.60
CA ARG A 244 -8.98 33.17 -28.91
C ARG A 244 -7.95 34.31 -28.75
N ALA A 245 -7.09 34.24 -27.74
CA ALA A 245 -6.05 35.25 -27.56
C ALA A 245 -5.03 35.19 -28.70
N GLU A 246 -4.65 34.00 -29.15
CA GLU A 246 -3.78 33.79 -30.31
C GLU A 246 -4.39 34.37 -31.59
N ASP A 247 -5.69 34.14 -31.84
CA ASP A 247 -6.41 34.72 -32.99
C ASP A 247 -6.42 36.26 -32.95
N GLU A 248 -6.70 36.86 -31.78
CA GLU A 248 -6.68 38.32 -31.61
C GLU A 248 -5.26 38.90 -31.75
N GLU A 249 -4.23 38.19 -31.30
CA GLU A 249 -2.82 38.56 -31.53
C GLU A 249 -2.47 38.53 -33.02
N GLU A 250 -2.93 37.54 -33.77
CA GLU A 250 -2.76 37.46 -35.22
C GLU A 250 -3.45 38.64 -35.92
N ILE A 251 -4.73 38.90 -35.60
CA ILE A 251 -5.49 40.04 -36.14
C ILE A 251 -4.80 41.36 -35.80
N ASN A 252 -4.29 41.53 -34.58
CA ASN A 252 -3.58 42.73 -34.18
C ASN A 252 -2.27 42.89 -34.96
N ALA A 253 -1.53 41.81 -35.19
CA ALA A 253 -0.34 41.82 -36.04
C ALA A 253 -0.68 42.21 -37.49
N GLU A 254 -1.77 41.68 -38.05
CA GLU A 254 -2.27 42.06 -39.38
C GLU A 254 -2.68 43.53 -39.45
N LEU A 255 -3.43 44.03 -38.47
CA LEU A 255 -3.85 45.42 -38.38
C LEU A 255 -2.65 46.35 -38.24
N THR A 256 -1.66 45.97 -37.43
CA THR A 256 -0.41 46.73 -37.29
C THR A 256 0.36 46.76 -38.62
N ALA A 257 0.41 45.65 -39.36
CA ALA A 257 1.04 45.59 -40.67
C ALA A 257 0.30 46.45 -41.72
N LYS A 258 -1.04 46.42 -41.73
CA LYS A 258 -1.87 47.28 -42.58
C LYS A 258 -1.71 48.75 -42.22
N LYS A 259 -1.72 49.08 -40.94
CA LYS A 259 -1.49 50.44 -40.44
C LYS A 259 -0.15 50.96 -40.94
N ARG A 260 0.92 50.17 -40.83
CA ARG A 260 2.24 50.56 -41.31
C ARG A 260 2.24 50.84 -42.82
N LYS A 261 1.60 50.01 -43.63
CA LYS A 261 1.46 50.27 -45.08
C LYS A 261 0.72 51.57 -45.36
N LEU A 262 -0.38 51.83 -44.67
CA LEU A 262 -1.14 53.08 -44.82
C LEU A 262 -0.34 54.30 -44.35
N GLU A 263 0.46 54.16 -43.29
CA GLU A 263 1.39 55.21 -42.84
C GLU A 263 2.47 55.48 -43.88
N ASP A 264 3.06 54.43 -44.46
CA ASP A 264 4.05 54.53 -45.54
C ASP A 264 3.42 55.24 -46.77
N GLU A 265 2.24 54.80 -47.24
CA GLU A 265 1.50 55.43 -48.35
C GLU A 265 1.15 56.90 -48.06
N CYS A 266 0.70 57.21 -46.85
CA CYS A 266 0.42 58.59 -46.43
C CYS A 266 1.68 59.45 -46.40
N SER A 267 2.84 58.88 -46.07
CA SER A 267 4.12 59.60 -46.08
C SER A 267 4.61 59.88 -47.50
N GLU A 268 4.43 58.93 -48.42
CA GLU A 268 4.72 59.11 -49.85
C GLU A 268 3.84 60.19 -50.45
N LEU A 269 2.51 60.12 -50.23
CA LEU A 269 1.58 61.15 -50.71
C LEU A 269 1.91 62.55 -50.16
N LYS A 270 2.33 62.66 -48.90
CA LYS A 270 2.80 63.95 -48.34
C LYS A 270 4.03 64.46 -49.08
N LYS A 271 5.00 63.59 -49.36
CA LYS A 271 6.21 63.96 -50.10
C LYS A 271 5.87 64.39 -51.53
N ASP A 272 4.97 63.67 -52.19
CA ASP A 272 4.49 64.03 -53.53
C ASP A 272 3.78 65.39 -53.52
N ILE A 273 2.99 65.69 -52.48
CA ILE A 273 2.39 67.02 -52.29
C ILE A 273 3.47 68.08 -52.12
N ASP A 274 4.47 67.87 -51.26
CA ASP A 274 5.56 68.83 -51.05
C ASP A 274 6.36 69.08 -52.35
N ASP A 275 6.64 68.02 -53.12
CA ASP A 275 7.32 68.10 -54.42
C ASP A 275 6.46 68.83 -55.48
N LEU A 276 5.14 68.61 -55.46
CA LEU A 276 4.18 69.34 -56.29
C LEU A 276 4.09 70.82 -55.89
N GLU A 277 4.15 71.15 -54.61
CA GLU A 277 4.19 72.54 -54.13
C GLU A 277 5.49 73.24 -54.56
N LEU A 278 6.63 72.55 -54.47
CA LEU A 278 7.92 73.07 -54.96
C LEU A 278 7.92 73.30 -56.48
N THR A 279 7.34 72.38 -57.25
CA THR A 279 7.20 72.55 -58.71
C THR A 279 6.21 73.65 -59.05
N LEU A 280 5.09 73.78 -58.33
CA LEU A 280 4.15 74.89 -58.47
C LEU A 280 4.85 76.24 -58.23
N ALA A 281 5.59 76.37 -57.13
CA ALA A 281 6.35 77.59 -56.81
C ALA A 281 7.39 77.92 -57.89
N LYS A 282 8.03 76.89 -58.48
CA LYS A 282 8.96 77.07 -59.59
C LYS A 282 8.26 77.55 -60.85
N VAL A 283 7.13 76.96 -61.20
CA VAL A 283 6.29 77.37 -62.34
C VAL A 283 5.74 78.78 -62.12
N GLU A 284 5.34 79.15 -60.90
CA GLU A 284 4.93 80.53 -60.57
C GLU A 284 6.08 81.53 -60.75
N LYS A 285 7.30 81.15 -60.37
CA LYS A 285 8.50 81.98 -60.58
C LYS A 285 8.83 82.13 -62.06
N GLU A 286 8.70 81.06 -62.85
CA GLU A 286 8.84 81.08 -64.31
C GLU A 286 7.74 81.90 -64.99
N LYS A 287 6.50 81.81 -64.49
CA LYS A 287 5.37 82.64 -64.92
C LYS A 287 5.62 84.11 -64.63
N HIS A 288 6.13 84.46 -63.45
CA HIS A 288 6.48 85.85 -63.15
C HIS A 288 7.64 86.35 -64.03
N ALA A 289 8.61 85.49 -64.34
CA ALA A 289 9.67 85.82 -65.27
C ALA A 289 9.15 86.07 -66.70
N THR A 290 8.17 85.27 -67.16
CA THR A 290 7.54 85.46 -68.48
C THR A 290 6.61 86.67 -68.50
N GLU A 291 5.83 86.93 -67.44
CA GLU A 291 5.04 88.16 -67.28
C GLU A 291 5.91 89.42 -67.33
N ASN A 292 7.06 89.42 -66.67
CA ASN A 292 8.03 90.53 -66.76
C ASN A 292 8.60 90.68 -68.18
N LYS A 293 8.82 89.56 -68.89
CA LYS A 293 9.27 89.57 -70.30
C LYS A 293 8.19 90.15 -71.21
N VAL A 294 6.93 89.78 -70.99
CA VAL A 294 5.76 90.35 -71.70
C VAL A 294 5.64 91.83 -71.40
N LYS A 295 5.82 92.26 -70.15
CA LYS A 295 5.77 93.68 -69.77
C LYS A 295 6.85 94.51 -70.48
N ASN A 296 8.10 94.03 -70.53
CA ASN A 296 9.17 94.67 -71.28
C ASN A 296 8.88 94.73 -72.78
N LEU A 297 8.35 93.66 -73.38
CA LEU A 297 7.94 93.65 -74.79
C LEU A 297 6.75 94.60 -75.05
N THR A 298 5.88 94.81 -74.06
CA THR A 298 4.76 95.76 -74.16
C THR A 298 5.26 97.21 -74.08
N GLU A 299 6.31 97.48 -73.30
CA GLU A 299 6.99 98.79 -73.25
C GLU A 299 7.80 99.06 -74.53
N GLU A 300 8.39 98.04 -75.16
CA GLU A 300 9.01 98.15 -76.49
C GLU A 300 7.99 98.40 -77.61
N MET A 301 6.80 97.80 -77.54
CA MET A 301 5.70 98.12 -78.47
C MET A 301 5.25 99.57 -78.36
N ALA A 302 5.17 100.13 -77.14
CA ALA A 302 4.82 101.54 -76.94
C ALA A 302 5.90 102.51 -77.50
N ALA A 303 7.18 102.14 -77.44
CA ALA A 303 8.27 102.90 -78.05
C ALA A 303 8.26 102.85 -79.60
N LEU A 304 7.81 101.73 -80.17
CA LEU A 304 7.61 101.62 -81.62
C LEU A 304 6.40 102.43 -82.12
N ASP A 305 5.34 102.55 -81.32
CA ASP A 305 4.19 103.43 -81.62
C ASP A 305 4.54 104.93 -81.57
N GLU A 306 5.44 105.37 -80.69
CA GLU A 306 5.97 106.75 -80.71
C GLU A 306 6.84 107.06 -81.95
N THR A 307 7.47 106.04 -82.52
CA THR A 307 8.31 106.18 -83.73
C THR A 307 7.45 106.34 -85.00
N ILE A 308 6.29 105.69 -85.04
CA ILE A 308 5.30 105.83 -86.13
C ILE A 308 4.70 107.24 -86.17
N VAL A 309 4.45 107.89 -85.02
CA VAL A 309 3.95 109.28 -84.98
C VAL A 309 4.98 110.29 -85.50
N LYS A 310 6.29 110.03 -85.34
CA LYS A 310 7.36 110.88 -85.87
C LYS A 310 7.51 110.77 -87.40
N LEU A 311 7.43 109.57 -87.95
CA LEU A 311 7.51 109.35 -89.42
C LEU A 311 6.26 109.85 -90.17
N THR A 312 5.11 109.93 -89.49
CA THR A 312 3.87 110.48 -90.08
C THR A 312 3.87 112.02 -90.14
N LYS A 313 4.74 112.69 -89.38
CA LYS A 313 4.92 114.16 -89.41
C LYS A 313 5.94 114.66 -90.45
N GLU A 314 6.90 113.83 -90.89
CA GLU A 314 7.84 114.19 -91.96
C GLU A 314 7.28 113.99 -93.38
N LYS A 315 6.30 113.09 -93.54
CA LYS A 315 5.60 112.88 -94.83
C LYS A 315 4.72 114.07 -95.25
N LYS A 316 4.33 114.94 -94.31
CA LYS A 316 3.44 116.08 -94.55
C LYS A 316 4.18 117.40 -94.89
N ALA A 317 5.51 117.44 -94.76
CA ALA A 317 6.32 118.63 -95.03
C ALA A 317 7.06 118.61 -96.39
N LEU A 318 6.94 117.53 -97.16
CA LEU A 318 7.61 117.33 -98.47
C LEU A 318 6.63 117.21 -99.65
N GLN A 319 5.33 117.51 -99.43
CA GLN A 319 4.27 117.42 -100.44
C GLN A 319 3.63 118.79 -100.81
N GLU A 320 4.15 119.91 -100.31
CA GLU A 320 3.63 121.27 -100.60
C GLU A 320 4.72 122.27 -101.03
N ALA A 321 5.86 121.77 -101.50
CA ALA A 321 6.79 122.56 -102.32
C ALA A 321 6.80 122.00 -103.73
N HIS A 322 5.90 122.55 -104.55
CA HIS A 322 6.11 122.77 -105.99
C HIS A 322 5.72 121.60 -106.92
N GLN A 323 4.50 121.41 -107.43
CA GLN A 323 3.31 122.26 -107.64
C GLN A 323 3.55 123.73 -107.98
N GLN A 324 4.66 124.01 -108.70
CA GLN A 324 4.78 125.14 -109.62
C GLN A 324 5.83 124.86 -110.71
N THR A 325 5.71 123.66 -111.28
CA THR A 325 6.30 123.24 -112.56
C THR A 325 5.29 122.40 -113.37
N LEU A 326 4.00 122.57 -113.08
CA LEU A 326 2.88 121.82 -113.66
C LEU A 326 1.78 122.71 -114.25
N ASP A 327 2.10 124.00 -114.51
CA ASP A 327 1.22 124.94 -115.23
C ASP A 327 1.87 125.51 -116.51
N ASP A 328 2.96 124.92 -117.00
CA ASP A 328 3.66 125.44 -118.18
C ASP A 328 3.94 124.43 -119.29
N LEU A 329 3.25 123.29 -119.36
CA LEU A 329 3.16 122.61 -120.67
C LEU A 329 1.93 121.71 -120.81
N GLN A 330 0.76 122.33 -120.65
CA GLN A 330 -0.51 121.97 -121.28
C GLN A 330 -0.41 122.09 -122.81
N ALA A 331 0.53 121.39 -123.44
CA ALA A 331 0.64 121.24 -124.89
C ALA A 331 1.68 120.16 -125.20
N GLU A 332 1.31 118.90 -125.03
CA GLU A 332 1.62 117.79 -125.96
C GLU A 332 0.74 116.60 -125.49
N GLU A 333 -0.57 116.85 -125.55
CA GLU A 333 -1.56 115.80 -125.69
C GLU A 333 -1.32 115.04 -127.00
N ASP A 334 -1.60 113.74 -126.96
CA ASP A 334 -1.90 112.84 -128.08
C ASP A 334 -0.75 112.22 -128.90
N LYS A 335 -0.45 110.95 -128.57
CA LYS A 335 -0.69 109.73 -129.40
C LYS A 335 0.04 108.52 -128.78
N VAL A 336 -0.62 107.58 -128.09
CA VAL A 336 -1.51 106.49 -128.56
C VAL A 336 -0.79 105.32 -129.27
N ASN A 337 -0.89 104.14 -128.61
CA ASN A 337 -0.95 102.76 -129.14
C ASN A 337 0.33 102.14 -129.77
N THR A 338 0.74 100.88 -129.51
CA THR A 338 -0.04 99.68 -129.22
C THR A 338 0.85 98.46 -128.90
N LEU A 339 0.23 97.42 -128.31
CA LEU A 339 0.52 95.97 -128.32
C LEU A 339 1.43 95.43 -127.19
N THR A 340 0.94 94.74 -126.16
CA THR A 340 -0.10 93.68 -126.06
C THR A 340 0.27 92.37 -126.75
N LYS A 341 0.60 91.38 -125.89
CA LYS A 341 0.38 89.93 -126.01
C LYS A 341 1.11 89.15 -127.11
N ALA A 342 2.04 88.31 -126.67
CA ALA A 342 2.09 86.85 -126.86
C ALA A 342 3.49 86.37 -126.41
N LYS A 343 3.74 85.18 -125.86
CA LYS A 343 2.92 84.04 -125.45
C LYS A 343 3.97 83.05 -124.93
N THR A 344 3.75 82.61 -123.70
CA THR A 344 3.97 81.25 -123.21
C THR A 344 4.81 80.27 -124.06
N LYS A 345 5.80 79.72 -123.33
CA LYS A 345 6.10 78.29 -123.15
C LYS A 345 7.11 77.67 -124.12
N LEU A 346 8.00 76.91 -123.47
CA LEU A 346 8.89 75.89 -124.03
C LEU A 346 10.08 76.51 -124.74
N GLU A 347 11.31 76.17 -124.43
CA GLU A 347 11.83 74.96 -123.79
C GLU A 347 13.23 75.36 -123.34
N GLN A 348 13.58 75.08 -122.09
CA GLN A 348 14.48 73.95 -121.88
C GLN A 348 15.82 74.22 -122.56
N GLN A 349 16.72 74.84 -121.79
CA GLN A 349 17.74 74.04 -121.13
C GLN A 349 18.47 74.97 -120.15
N VAL A 350 18.39 74.64 -118.86
CA VAL A 350 19.33 73.70 -118.19
C VAL A 350 20.54 74.52 -117.82
N ASP A 351 20.59 74.78 -116.52
CA ASP A 351 21.55 74.09 -115.66
C ASP A 351 22.89 74.77 -115.83
N ASP A 352 23.10 75.80 -115.02
CA ASP A 352 24.01 75.60 -113.91
C ASP A 352 23.84 76.78 -112.95
N LEU A 353 24.05 76.50 -111.66
CA LEU A 353 24.17 77.45 -110.54
C LEU A 353 22.97 77.60 -109.58
N GLU A 354 22.12 76.58 -109.43
CA GLU A 354 21.26 76.40 -108.23
C GLU A 354 21.64 75.13 -107.43
N GLY A 355 22.95 74.90 -107.25
CA GLY A 355 23.51 73.70 -106.61
C GLY A 355 24.26 73.91 -105.29
N SER A 356 24.31 75.10 -104.69
CA SER A 356 25.18 75.33 -103.51
C SER A 356 24.56 76.12 -102.35
N LEU A 357 23.24 76.05 -102.15
CA LEU A 357 22.60 76.61 -100.94
C LEU A 357 21.61 75.66 -100.23
N GLU A 358 21.30 74.50 -100.81
CA GLU A 358 20.30 73.56 -100.25
C GLU A 358 20.90 72.45 -99.36
N GLN A 359 22.24 72.35 -99.24
CA GLN A 359 22.89 71.33 -98.40
C GLN A 359 23.22 71.78 -96.95
N GLU A 360 23.07 73.07 -96.61
CA GLU A 360 23.38 73.58 -95.26
C GLU A 360 22.17 73.53 -94.29
N LYS A 361 20.93 73.43 -94.79
CA LYS A 361 19.72 73.41 -93.95
C LYS A 361 19.29 72.02 -93.46
N LYS A 362 19.75 70.94 -94.10
CA LYS A 362 19.32 69.57 -93.79
C LYS A 362 20.10 68.92 -92.63
N LEU A 363 21.37 69.28 -92.44
CA LEU A 363 22.22 68.69 -91.37
C LEU A 363 22.03 69.32 -89.98
N ARG A 364 21.45 70.53 -89.88
CA ARG A 364 21.21 71.20 -88.59
C ARG A 364 19.93 70.73 -87.89
N MET A 365 18.88 70.38 -88.64
CA MET A 365 17.62 69.85 -88.08
C MET A 365 17.75 68.41 -87.55
N ASP A 366 18.66 67.60 -88.12
CA ASP A 366 18.85 66.21 -87.70
C ASP A 366 19.74 66.09 -86.45
N LEU A 367 20.69 67.03 -86.23
CA LEU A 367 21.54 67.09 -85.03
C LEU A 367 20.76 67.55 -83.78
N GLU A 368 19.84 68.51 -83.93
CA GLU A 368 18.99 69.02 -82.84
C GLU A 368 17.94 67.99 -82.38
N ARG A 369 17.43 67.17 -83.31
CA ARG A 369 16.55 66.02 -82.99
C ARG A 369 17.29 64.87 -82.33
N ALA A 370 18.51 64.56 -82.76
CA ALA A 370 19.33 63.52 -82.14
C ALA A 370 19.78 63.90 -80.72
N LYS A 371 20.10 65.18 -80.46
CA LYS A 371 20.48 65.68 -79.13
C LYS A 371 19.33 65.60 -78.12
N ARG A 372 18.11 66.02 -78.49
CA ARG A 372 16.92 65.89 -77.61
C ARG A 372 16.53 64.44 -77.35
N LYS A 373 16.77 63.53 -78.30
CA LYS A 373 16.50 62.11 -78.13
C LYS A 373 17.52 61.47 -77.17
N LEU A 374 18.80 61.78 -77.31
CA LEU A 374 19.86 61.30 -76.43
C LEU A 374 19.82 61.90 -75.01
N GLU A 375 19.42 63.17 -74.85
CA GLU A 375 19.18 63.76 -73.52
C GLU A 375 17.94 63.17 -72.82
N GLY A 376 16.90 62.82 -73.57
CA GLY A 376 15.74 62.09 -73.05
C GLY A 376 16.09 60.65 -72.66
N ASP A 377 16.83 59.94 -73.50
CA ASP A 377 17.29 58.57 -73.24
C ASP A 377 18.26 58.51 -72.05
N LEU A 378 19.14 59.51 -71.89
CA LEU A 378 20.04 59.62 -70.74
C LEU A 378 19.27 59.88 -69.43
N LYS A 379 18.22 60.72 -69.47
CA LYS A 379 17.39 61.00 -68.29
C LYS A 379 16.55 59.78 -67.89
N LEU A 380 15.98 59.08 -68.86
CA LEU A 380 15.30 57.80 -68.63
C LEU A 380 16.24 56.73 -68.07
N ALA A 381 17.50 56.68 -68.54
CA ALA A 381 18.50 55.79 -67.97
C ALA A 381 18.91 56.17 -66.54
N GLN A 382 18.99 57.47 -66.23
CA GLN A 382 19.27 57.95 -64.87
C GLN A 382 18.12 57.68 -63.90
N ASP A 383 16.88 57.94 -64.31
CA ASP A 383 15.68 57.64 -63.52
C ASP A 383 15.56 56.12 -63.30
N SER A 384 15.82 55.31 -64.33
CA SER A 384 15.80 53.85 -64.21
C SER A 384 16.93 53.30 -63.32
N ILE A 385 18.10 53.93 -63.27
CA ILE A 385 19.17 53.58 -62.31
C ILE A 385 18.76 53.94 -60.89
N MET A 386 18.14 55.12 -60.68
CA MET A 386 17.69 55.55 -59.36
C MET A 386 16.57 54.65 -58.83
N ASP A 387 15.64 54.23 -59.69
CA ASP A 387 14.61 53.24 -59.36
C ASP A 387 15.25 51.88 -58.99
N LEU A 388 16.25 51.42 -59.75
CA LEU A 388 16.97 50.17 -59.44
C LEU A 388 17.78 50.25 -58.14
N GLU A 389 18.35 51.41 -57.80
CA GLU A 389 19.03 51.62 -56.51
C GLU A 389 18.04 51.63 -55.34
N ASN A 390 16.86 52.21 -55.53
CA ASN A 390 15.79 52.22 -54.54
C ASN A 390 15.20 50.80 -54.34
N ASP A 391 14.95 50.07 -55.42
CA ASP A 391 14.52 48.66 -55.40
C ASP A 391 15.56 47.77 -54.72
N LYS A 392 16.86 48.01 -54.96
CA LYS A 392 17.95 47.31 -54.28
C LYS A 392 17.93 47.58 -52.78
N GLN A 393 17.75 48.83 -52.33
CA GLN A 393 17.63 49.14 -50.89
C GLN A 393 16.40 48.47 -50.27
N GLN A 394 15.25 48.51 -50.94
CA GLN A 394 14.04 47.83 -50.47
C GLN A 394 14.21 46.31 -50.39
N LEU A 395 14.92 45.71 -51.37
CA LEU A 395 15.25 44.28 -51.36
C LEU A 395 16.22 43.94 -50.24
N GLU A 396 17.25 44.75 -49.99
CA GLU A 396 18.18 44.55 -48.87
C GLU A 396 17.48 44.65 -47.51
N GLU A 397 16.56 45.60 -47.33
CA GLU A 397 15.74 45.68 -46.11
C GLU A 397 14.77 44.50 -45.95
N LYS A 398 14.11 44.09 -47.03
CA LYS A 398 13.25 42.89 -47.03
C LYS A 398 14.06 41.65 -46.67
N LEU A 399 15.27 41.51 -47.21
CA LEU A 399 16.17 40.39 -46.93
C LEU A 399 16.67 40.42 -45.47
N LYS A 400 16.90 41.60 -44.89
CA LYS A 400 17.22 41.77 -43.46
C LYS A 400 16.03 41.42 -42.55
N LYS A 401 14.81 41.84 -42.90
CA LYS A 401 13.57 41.44 -42.21
C LYS A 401 13.33 39.94 -42.32
N ASN A 402 13.57 39.35 -43.49
CA ASN A 402 13.43 37.91 -43.70
C ASN A 402 14.45 37.12 -42.88
N LYS A 403 15.71 37.56 -42.83
CA LYS A 403 16.73 36.98 -41.92
C LYS A 403 16.36 37.06 -40.44
N LYS A 404 15.71 38.13 -40.00
CA LYS A 404 15.21 38.24 -38.62
C LYS A 404 14.05 37.26 -38.36
N ARG A 405 13.08 37.18 -39.28
CA ARG A 405 12.00 36.19 -39.22
C ARG A 405 12.52 34.76 -39.23
N GLU A 406 13.52 34.45 -40.07
CA GLU A 406 14.17 33.14 -40.13
C GLU A 406 14.82 32.78 -38.77
N ALA A 407 15.48 33.76 -38.13
CA ALA A 407 16.09 33.57 -36.81
C ALA A 407 15.04 33.39 -35.70
N GLU A 408 13.94 34.15 -35.74
CA GLU A 408 12.80 34.01 -34.81
C GLU A 408 12.09 32.67 -35.01
N PHE A 409 11.91 32.23 -36.25
CA PHE A 409 11.31 30.94 -36.58
C PHE A 409 12.19 29.79 -36.10
N GLN A 410 13.52 29.86 -36.31
CA GLN A 410 14.44 28.88 -35.75
C GLN A 410 14.43 28.86 -34.22
N LYS A 411 14.27 30.04 -33.58
CA LYS A 411 14.14 30.12 -32.12
C LYS A 411 12.84 29.45 -31.65
N MET A 412 11.69 29.81 -32.22
CA MET A 412 10.41 29.18 -31.88
C MET A 412 10.42 27.67 -32.13
N ARG A 413 11.12 27.21 -33.17
CA ARG A 413 11.26 25.78 -33.45
C ARG A 413 12.09 25.05 -32.39
N ARG A 414 13.16 25.67 -31.89
CA ARG A 414 13.94 25.14 -30.74
C ARG A 414 13.12 25.15 -29.46
N ASP A 415 12.42 26.25 -29.18
CA ASP A 415 11.58 26.39 -27.98
C ASP A 415 10.45 25.33 -28.01
N LEU A 416 9.86 25.05 -29.19
CA LEU A 416 8.86 24.01 -29.39
C LEU A 416 9.44 22.59 -29.24
N GLU A 417 10.62 22.32 -29.79
CA GLU A 417 11.32 21.04 -29.60
C GLU A 417 11.65 20.81 -28.12
N GLU A 418 12.13 21.84 -27.41
CA GLU A 418 12.48 21.77 -25.99
C GLU A 418 11.23 21.58 -25.11
N ALA A 419 10.14 22.29 -25.39
CA ALA A 419 8.84 22.09 -24.74
C ALA A 419 8.28 20.68 -25.00
N THR A 420 8.42 20.16 -26.22
CA THR A 420 7.98 18.79 -26.57
C THR A 420 8.79 17.76 -25.80
N LEU A 421 10.11 17.92 -25.73
CA LEU A 421 11.03 17.04 -25.00
C LEU A 421 10.73 17.04 -23.50
N GLN A 422 10.44 18.22 -22.93
CA GLN A 422 10.04 18.36 -21.54
C GLN A 422 8.67 17.74 -21.26
N HIS A 423 7.73 17.87 -22.19
CA HIS A 423 6.41 17.24 -22.09
C HIS A 423 6.50 15.71 -22.18
N GLU A 424 7.34 15.17 -23.08
CA GLU A 424 7.63 13.74 -23.18
C GLU A 424 8.32 13.21 -21.93
N ALA A 425 9.31 13.92 -21.40
CA ALA A 425 10.00 13.54 -20.17
C ALA A 425 9.03 13.52 -18.97
N THR A 426 8.14 14.50 -18.88
CA THR A 426 7.11 14.57 -17.82
C THR A 426 6.10 13.44 -17.96
N ALA A 427 5.64 13.15 -19.19
CA ALA A 427 4.74 12.03 -19.46
C ALA A 427 5.40 10.66 -19.18
N ALA A 428 6.68 10.49 -19.51
CA ALA A 428 7.43 9.28 -19.21
C ALA A 428 7.62 9.09 -17.70
N ALA A 429 7.94 10.16 -16.96
CA ALA A 429 8.04 10.13 -15.50
C ALA A 429 6.70 9.77 -14.84
N LEU A 430 5.59 10.35 -15.32
CA LEU A 430 4.24 10.00 -14.86
C LEU A 430 3.89 8.55 -15.15
N ARG A 431 4.16 8.05 -16.37
CA ARG A 431 3.94 6.64 -16.73
C ARG A 431 4.74 5.70 -15.85
N LYS A 432 6.01 6.02 -15.58
CA LYS A 432 6.87 5.25 -14.69
C LYS A 432 6.31 5.23 -13.26
N LYS A 433 5.92 6.38 -12.72
CA LYS A 433 5.31 6.49 -11.39
C LYS A 433 4.00 5.69 -11.28
N HIS A 434 3.16 5.72 -12.32
CA HIS A 434 1.95 4.91 -12.37
C HIS A 434 2.26 3.41 -12.44
N ALA A 435 3.26 3.00 -13.22
CA ALA A 435 3.69 1.60 -13.28
C ALA A 435 4.24 1.11 -11.93
N ASP A 436 5.11 1.90 -11.29
CA ASP A 436 5.68 1.58 -9.98
C ASP A 436 4.58 1.48 -8.91
N SER A 437 3.63 2.42 -8.89
CA SER A 437 2.49 2.40 -7.95
C SER A 437 1.54 1.23 -8.22
N THR A 438 1.32 0.85 -9.48
CA THR A 438 0.52 -0.32 -9.83
C THR A 438 1.20 -1.62 -9.39
N ALA A 439 2.54 -1.70 -9.50
CA ALA A 439 3.31 -2.84 -9.03
C ALA A 439 3.28 -2.96 -7.50
N GLU A 440 3.44 -1.85 -6.76
CA GLU A 440 3.31 -1.84 -5.30
C GLU A 440 1.91 -2.28 -4.84
N LEU A 441 0.85 -1.77 -5.48
CA LEU A 441 -0.52 -2.20 -5.19
C LEU A 441 -0.73 -3.69 -5.50
N GLY A 442 -0.14 -4.20 -6.59
CA GLY A 442 -0.14 -5.63 -6.92
C GLY A 442 0.53 -6.47 -5.82
N GLU A 443 1.69 -6.06 -5.33
CA GLU A 443 2.40 -6.76 -4.26
C GLU A 443 1.63 -6.70 -2.91
N GLN A 444 0.95 -5.59 -2.63
CA GLN A 444 0.06 -5.48 -1.48
C GLN A 444 -1.15 -6.43 -1.59
N ILE A 445 -1.75 -6.54 -2.78
CA ILE A 445 -2.85 -7.48 -3.04
C ILE A 445 -2.39 -8.93 -2.85
N ASP A 446 -1.22 -9.30 -3.37
CA ASP A 446 -0.66 -10.64 -3.20
C ASP A 446 -0.36 -10.95 -1.73
N ASN A 447 0.18 -9.99 -0.99
CA ASN A 447 0.40 -10.13 0.45
C ASN A 447 -0.92 -10.30 1.21
N LEU A 448 -1.94 -9.50 0.89
CA LEU A 448 -3.27 -9.63 1.48
C LEU A 448 -3.92 -10.97 1.15
N GLN A 449 -3.77 -11.49 -0.07
CA GLN A 449 -4.26 -12.83 -0.44
C GLN A 449 -3.55 -13.93 0.36
N ARG A 450 -2.23 -13.85 0.57
CA ARG A 450 -1.50 -14.82 1.41
C ARG A 450 -1.95 -14.77 2.87
N VAL A 451 -2.11 -13.57 3.42
CA VAL A 451 -2.62 -13.38 4.79
C VAL A 451 -4.04 -13.93 4.90
N LYS A 452 -4.91 -13.66 3.93
CA LYS A 452 -6.28 -14.20 3.86
C LYS A 452 -6.29 -15.72 3.85
N GLN A 453 -5.50 -16.36 2.98
CA GLN A 453 -5.41 -17.83 2.93
C GLN A 453 -4.92 -18.42 4.27
N LYS A 454 -3.95 -17.76 4.92
CA LYS A 454 -3.47 -18.17 6.23
C LYS A 454 -4.57 -18.07 7.29
N LEU A 455 -5.31 -16.97 7.31
CA LEU A 455 -6.44 -16.76 8.23
C LEU A 455 -7.60 -17.73 7.96
N GLU A 456 -7.89 -18.05 6.69
CA GLU A 456 -8.89 -19.06 6.34
C GLU A 456 -8.48 -20.46 6.83
N LYS A 457 -7.20 -20.80 6.75
CA LYS A 457 -6.66 -22.04 7.30
C LYS A 457 -6.75 -22.09 8.82
N GLU A 458 -6.28 -21.05 9.51
CA GLU A 458 -6.40 -20.94 10.98
C GLU A 458 -7.88 -20.98 11.43
N LYS A 459 -8.79 -20.33 10.70
CA LYS A 459 -10.23 -20.41 10.95
C LYS A 459 -10.77 -21.84 10.81
N SER A 460 -10.31 -22.59 9.81
CA SER A 460 -10.72 -23.98 9.62
C SER A 460 -10.21 -24.90 10.73
N GLU A 461 -8.97 -24.69 11.19
CA GLU A 461 -8.36 -25.42 12.30
C GLU A 461 -9.11 -25.15 13.62
N LEU A 462 -9.39 -23.88 13.92
CA LEU A 462 -10.19 -23.49 15.09
C LEU A 462 -11.61 -24.05 15.04
N LYS A 463 -12.22 -24.13 13.85
CA LYS A 463 -13.55 -24.73 13.70
C LYS A 463 -13.53 -26.23 14.00
N LEU A 464 -12.52 -26.95 13.54
CA LEU A 464 -12.34 -28.37 13.86
C LEU A 464 -12.10 -28.58 15.36
N GLU A 465 -11.33 -27.71 16.00
CA GLU A 465 -11.09 -27.77 17.45
C GLU A 465 -12.37 -27.50 18.26
N ILE A 466 -13.22 -26.57 17.80
CA ILE A 466 -14.55 -26.34 18.38
C ILE A 466 -15.44 -27.58 18.24
N ASP A 467 -15.48 -28.20 17.06
CA ASP A 467 -16.30 -29.39 16.82
C ASP A 467 -15.84 -30.58 17.68
N ASP A 468 -14.52 -30.77 17.85
CA ASP A 468 -13.95 -31.81 18.73
C ASP A 468 -14.26 -31.53 20.21
N LEU A 469 -14.12 -30.28 20.66
CA LEU A 469 -14.50 -29.87 22.01
C LEU A 469 -16.00 -30.04 22.27
N ALA A 470 -16.85 -29.75 21.29
CA ALA A 470 -18.29 -29.96 21.38
C ALA A 470 -18.63 -31.46 21.53
N GLY A 471 -17.99 -32.32 20.73
CA GLY A 471 -18.13 -33.77 20.84
C GLY A 471 -17.66 -34.31 22.20
N ASN A 472 -16.52 -33.81 22.70
CA ASN A 472 -16.01 -34.13 24.03
C ASN A 472 -16.97 -33.67 25.14
N MET A 473 -17.57 -32.48 25.02
CA MET A 473 -18.56 -31.97 25.96
C MET A 473 -19.81 -32.85 25.99
N GLU A 474 -20.29 -33.31 24.84
CA GLU A 474 -21.46 -34.17 24.75
C GLU A 474 -21.19 -35.57 25.35
N SER A 475 -20.00 -36.11 25.13
CA SER A 475 -19.47 -37.32 25.77
C SER A 475 -19.46 -37.19 27.30
N VAL A 476 -18.87 -36.10 27.82
CA VAL A 476 -18.81 -35.82 29.27
C VAL A 476 -20.22 -35.63 29.85
N SER A 477 -21.12 -34.96 29.13
CA SER A 477 -22.51 -34.79 29.54
C SER A 477 -23.25 -36.13 29.68
N LYS A 478 -23.07 -37.05 28.72
CA LYS A 478 -23.63 -38.41 28.81
C LYS A 478 -23.03 -39.21 29.97
N ALA A 479 -21.71 -39.12 30.16
CA ALA A 479 -21.04 -39.76 31.30
C ALA A 479 -21.56 -39.22 32.65
N LYS A 480 -21.74 -37.90 32.76
CA LYS A 480 -22.32 -37.24 33.93
C LYS A 480 -23.73 -37.75 34.22
N ALA A 481 -24.62 -37.77 33.22
CA ALA A 481 -25.99 -38.26 33.41
C ALA A 481 -26.05 -39.73 33.86
N ASN A 482 -25.13 -40.56 33.37
CA ASN A 482 -25.01 -41.96 33.81
C ASN A 482 -24.52 -42.06 35.26
N LEU A 483 -23.53 -41.25 35.65
CA LEU A 483 -23.05 -41.19 37.03
C LEU A 483 -24.15 -40.70 37.98
N GLU A 484 -24.90 -39.66 37.62
CA GLU A 484 -26.03 -39.17 38.44
C GLU A 484 -27.11 -40.24 38.65
N LYS A 485 -27.43 -41.03 37.62
CA LYS A 485 -28.33 -42.19 37.77
C LYS A 485 -27.76 -43.24 38.71
N MET A 486 -26.47 -43.53 38.60
CA MET A 486 -25.80 -44.50 39.47
C MET A 486 -25.82 -44.03 40.93
N CYS A 487 -25.51 -42.75 41.18
CA CYS A 487 -25.54 -42.15 42.52
C CYS A 487 -26.93 -42.25 43.15
N ARG A 488 -28.00 -41.90 42.43
CA ARG A 488 -29.38 -42.06 42.95
C ARG A 488 -29.71 -43.50 43.30
N THR A 489 -29.29 -44.45 42.45
CA THR A 489 -29.52 -45.88 42.71
C THR A 489 -28.79 -46.34 43.97
N LEU A 490 -27.56 -45.88 44.20
CA LEU A 490 -26.79 -46.19 45.40
C LEU A 490 -27.39 -45.53 46.65
N GLU A 491 -27.92 -44.30 46.54
CA GLU A 491 -28.64 -43.62 47.62
C GLU A 491 -29.90 -44.39 48.05
N ASP A 492 -30.68 -44.87 47.08
CA ASP A 492 -31.87 -45.70 47.34
C ASP A 492 -31.48 -47.02 48.03
N GLN A 493 -30.42 -47.68 47.57
CA GLN A 493 -29.90 -48.90 48.20
C GLN A 493 -29.41 -48.65 49.64
N LEU A 494 -28.70 -47.54 49.87
CA LEU A 494 -28.23 -47.15 51.20
C LEU A 494 -29.42 -46.92 52.15
N SER A 495 -30.46 -46.23 51.70
CA SER A 495 -31.70 -46.00 52.46
C SER A 495 -32.37 -47.32 52.86
N GLU A 496 -32.43 -48.27 51.94
CA GLU A 496 -32.98 -49.62 52.19
C GLU A 496 -32.14 -50.42 53.20
N ILE A 497 -30.81 -50.34 53.12
CA ILE A 497 -29.92 -51.04 54.06
C ILE A 497 -30.08 -50.46 55.46
N LYS A 498 -30.18 -49.13 55.56
CA LYS A 498 -30.31 -48.39 56.82
C LYS A 498 -31.62 -48.69 57.53
N THR A 499 -32.74 -48.70 56.80
CA THR A 499 -34.04 -49.12 57.35
C THR A 499 -33.99 -50.56 57.87
N LYS A 500 -33.39 -51.48 57.12
CA LYS A 500 -33.23 -52.87 57.59
C LYS A 500 -32.22 -53.00 58.74
N GLU A 501 -31.24 -52.10 58.88
CA GLU A 501 -30.33 -52.05 60.03
C GLU A 501 -31.07 -51.66 61.31
N GLU A 502 -31.91 -50.62 61.24
CA GLU A 502 -32.74 -50.19 62.37
C GLU A 502 -33.70 -51.31 62.83
N GLU A 503 -34.27 -52.08 61.91
CA GLU A 503 -35.10 -53.25 62.22
C GLU A 503 -34.29 -54.34 62.94
N HIS A 504 -33.10 -54.68 62.45
CA HIS A 504 -32.24 -55.66 63.14
C HIS A 504 -31.79 -55.17 64.52
N GLN A 505 -31.52 -53.87 64.67
CA GLN A 505 -31.14 -53.31 65.96
C GLN A 505 -32.27 -53.40 66.98
N ARG A 506 -33.53 -53.15 66.56
CA ARG A 506 -34.71 -53.40 67.41
C ARG A 506 -34.80 -54.88 67.80
N MET A 507 -34.62 -55.79 66.85
CA MET A 507 -34.68 -57.23 67.12
C MET A 507 -33.58 -57.70 68.08
N ILE A 508 -32.37 -57.17 67.97
CA ILE A 508 -31.27 -57.46 68.91
C ILE A 508 -31.62 -56.98 70.32
N ASN A 509 -32.22 -55.79 70.46
CA ASN A 509 -32.64 -55.27 71.76
C ASN A 509 -33.72 -56.14 72.40
N ASP A 510 -34.70 -56.60 71.62
CA ASP A 510 -35.75 -57.51 72.09
C ASP A 510 -35.18 -58.86 72.54
N LEU A 511 -34.26 -59.44 71.76
CA LEU A 511 -33.58 -60.69 72.11
C LEU A 511 -32.72 -60.56 73.37
N ASN A 512 -32.01 -59.44 73.53
CA ASN A 512 -31.24 -59.17 74.76
C ASN A 512 -32.16 -59.04 75.98
N ALA A 513 -33.31 -58.39 75.84
CA ALA A 513 -34.30 -58.30 76.90
C ALA A 513 -34.87 -59.68 77.28
N GLN A 514 -35.16 -60.56 76.29
CA GLN A 514 -35.55 -61.95 76.55
C GLN A 514 -34.45 -62.72 77.27
N ARG A 515 -33.19 -62.60 76.82
CA ARG A 515 -32.06 -63.27 77.45
C ARG A 515 -31.90 -62.88 78.91
N ALA A 516 -32.05 -61.60 79.24
CA ALA A 516 -31.98 -61.12 80.62
C ALA A 516 -33.08 -61.71 81.51
N ARG A 517 -34.31 -61.87 80.99
CA ARG A 517 -35.41 -62.52 81.71
C ARG A 517 -35.10 -64.00 81.98
N LEU A 518 -34.72 -64.75 80.95
CA LEU A 518 -34.36 -66.17 81.07
C LEU A 518 -33.20 -66.39 82.04
N GLN A 519 -32.22 -65.48 82.05
CA GLN A 519 -31.09 -65.57 82.99
C GLN A 519 -31.51 -65.30 84.44
N THR A 520 -32.51 -64.43 84.66
CA THR A 520 -33.10 -64.19 85.98
C THR A 520 -33.86 -65.43 86.46
N GLU A 521 -34.72 -66.01 85.61
CA GLU A 521 -35.45 -67.26 85.90
C GLU A 521 -34.49 -68.42 86.19
N SER A 522 -33.41 -68.57 85.42
CA SER A 522 -32.38 -69.58 85.66
C SER A 522 -31.69 -69.40 87.02
N GLY A 523 -31.50 -68.16 87.47
CA GLY A 523 -30.95 -67.85 88.79
C GLY A 523 -31.91 -68.22 89.91
N GLU A 524 -33.21 -67.93 89.75
CA GLU A 524 -34.26 -68.32 90.68
C GLU A 524 -34.38 -69.84 90.81
N TYR A 525 -34.36 -70.57 89.69
CA TYR A 525 -34.37 -72.04 89.70
C TYR A 525 -33.12 -72.62 90.37
N SER A 526 -31.93 -72.05 90.13
CA SER A 526 -30.72 -72.50 90.84
C SER A 526 -30.85 -72.32 92.35
N ARG A 527 -31.40 -71.18 92.79
CA ARG A 527 -31.62 -70.91 94.21
C ARG A 527 -32.63 -71.87 94.83
N GLN A 528 -33.72 -72.19 94.11
CA GLN A 528 -34.68 -73.20 94.55
C GLN A 528 -34.04 -74.59 94.68
N VAL A 529 -33.16 -74.96 93.75
CA VAL A 529 -32.42 -76.23 93.82
C VAL A 529 -31.53 -76.27 95.06
N GLU A 530 -30.77 -75.20 95.34
CA GLU A 530 -29.93 -75.09 96.54
C GLU A 530 -30.75 -75.19 97.84
N GLU A 531 -31.92 -74.55 97.90
CA GLU A 531 -32.83 -74.65 99.04
C GLU A 531 -33.35 -76.08 99.24
N LYS A 532 -33.72 -76.77 98.15
CA LYS A 532 -34.18 -78.17 98.21
C LYS A 532 -33.05 -79.11 98.62
N ASP A 533 -31.84 -78.93 98.12
CA ASP A 533 -30.67 -79.71 98.51
C ASP A 533 -30.30 -79.50 99.98
N GLY A 534 -30.43 -78.26 100.47
CA GLY A 534 -30.31 -77.93 101.90
C GLY A 534 -31.35 -78.68 102.75
N LEU A 535 -32.61 -78.71 102.30
CA LEU A 535 -33.70 -79.43 102.98
C LEU A 535 -33.47 -80.95 102.99
N ILE A 536 -33.03 -81.52 101.86
CA ILE A 536 -32.66 -82.93 101.74
C ILE A 536 -31.54 -83.26 102.72
N SER A 537 -30.52 -82.41 102.80
CA SER A 537 -29.40 -82.58 103.73
C SER A 537 -29.83 -82.53 105.20
N GLN A 538 -30.81 -81.70 105.55
CA GLN A 538 -31.38 -81.64 106.90
C GLN A 538 -32.23 -82.87 107.23
N LEU A 539 -33.07 -83.32 106.29
CA LEU A 539 -33.88 -84.53 106.42
C LEU A 539 -32.99 -85.78 106.54
N SER A 540 -31.90 -85.85 105.77
CA SER A 540 -30.93 -86.93 105.84
C SER A 540 -30.26 -87.02 107.21
N ARG A 541 -29.84 -85.87 107.79
CA ARG A 541 -29.31 -85.80 109.16
C ARG A 541 -30.35 -86.22 110.20
N SER A 542 -31.59 -85.77 110.07
CA SER A 542 -32.68 -86.15 110.99
C SER A 542 -32.99 -87.66 110.90
N LYS A 543 -32.99 -88.22 109.70
CA LYS A 543 -33.14 -89.67 109.47
C LYS A 543 -32.03 -90.46 110.16
N GLN A 544 -30.76 -90.04 110.04
CA GLN A 544 -29.65 -90.68 110.74
C GLN A 544 -29.83 -90.63 112.26
N ALA A 545 -30.21 -89.48 112.81
CA ALA A 545 -30.46 -89.33 114.25
C ALA A 545 -31.60 -90.24 114.73
N PHE A 546 -32.73 -90.32 114.01
CA PHE A 546 -33.81 -91.25 114.34
C PHE A 546 -33.40 -92.71 114.21
N THR A 547 -32.55 -93.05 113.23
CA THR A 547 -32.03 -94.40 113.07
C THR A 547 -31.17 -94.80 114.28
N GLN A 548 -30.31 -93.90 114.77
CA GLN A 548 -29.53 -94.09 116.00
C GLN A 548 -30.43 -94.26 117.23
N GLN A 549 -31.47 -93.44 117.39
CA GLN A 549 -32.45 -93.62 118.46
C GLN A 549 -33.17 -94.96 118.41
N ILE A 550 -33.52 -95.44 117.22
CA ILE A 550 -34.13 -96.77 117.04
C ILE A 550 -33.14 -97.88 117.43
N GLU A 551 -31.86 -97.74 117.08
CA GLU A 551 -30.82 -98.68 117.48
C GLU A 551 -30.59 -98.68 119.00
N GLU A 552 -30.59 -97.52 119.66
CA GLU A 552 -30.53 -97.40 121.12
C GLU A 552 -31.75 -98.03 121.82
N LEU A 553 -32.96 -97.78 121.31
CA LEU A 553 -34.19 -98.38 121.84
C LEU A 553 -34.21 -99.90 121.64
N LYS A 554 -33.71 -100.41 120.51
CA LYS A 554 -33.53 -101.85 120.30
C LYS A 554 -32.54 -102.43 121.30
N ARG A 555 -31.44 -101.72 121.59
CA ARG A 555 -30.45 -102.14 122.58
C ARG A 555 -31.03 -102.16 124.00
N HIS A 556 -31.83 -101.17 124.37
CA HIS A 556 -32.56 -101.16 125.65
C HIS A 556 -33.57 -102.31 125.75
N LEU A 557 -34.28 -102.61 124.65
CA LEU A 557 -35.21 -103.74 124.61
C LEU A 557 -34.48 -105.10 124.75
N GLU A 558 -33.29 -105.23 124.15
CA GLU A 558 -32.42 -106.42 124.34
C GLU A 558 -31.84 -106.51 125.76
N GLU A 559 -31.61 -105.37 126.43
CA GLU A 559 -31.17 -105.31 127.83
C GLU A 559 -32.30 -105.65 128.83
N GLU A 560 -33.58 -105.40 128.51
CA GLU A 560 -34.75 -105.76 129.35
C GLU A 560 -35.20 -107.24 129.21
N ILE A 561 -34.75 -107.95 128.17
CA ILE A 561 -35.10 -109.36 127.91
C ILE A 561 -34.12 -110.35 128.58
N LYS A 562 -33.02 -109.87 129.17
CA LYS A 562 -32.06 -110.66 129.97
C LYS A 562 -32.34 -110.55 131.46
#